data_AF-A0A5J9T4V4-F1
#
_entry.id   AF-A0A5J9T4V4-F1
#
_cell.length_a   1.000
_cell.length_b   1.000
_cell.length_c   1.000
_cell.angle_alpha   90.00
_cell.angle_beta   90.00
_cell.angle_gamma   90.00
#
_symmetry.space_group_name_H-M   'P 1'
#
loop_
_entity.id
_entity.type
_entity.pdbx_description
1 polymer ?
#
loop_
_entity_poly.entity_id
_entity_poly.type
_entity_poly.pdbx_seq_one_letter_code
_entity_poly.pdbx_strand_id
1 'polypeptide(L)'
;MTEMHAPQQAVKCPKVSILQWIQVKPPIKYVQANNIKRLPHEPQAAAVAARVHLRSTKNAHAVLAVLRSFGFKPASIARLVTTRPSVLSSTNIGAKLDFYRRELGLSDTEICRVVLSSPHRPLEASLEGRLRPNHRLLRDLLGTDKNVITAVIQSMRLITHWYNMSF
;
A
#
# COMPACT_ATOMS: atom_id res chain seq x y z
N MET A 1 -24.08 -9.17 50.70
CA MET A 1 -24.37 -7.78 51.12
C MET A 1 -23.04 -7.06 51.11
N THR A 2 -22.66 -6.23 50.15
CA THR A 2 -23.47 -5.42 49.25
C THR A 2 -22.58 -5.00 48.08
N GLU A 3 -23.01 -5.30 46.85
CA GLU A 3 -22.62 -4.53 45.67
C GLU A 3 -23.01 -3.06 45.90
N MET A 4 -22.07 -2.13 45.75
CA MET A 4 -22.41 -0.76 45.33
C MET A 4 -21.39 -0.30 44.29
N HIS A 5 -21.82 -0.58 43.06
CA HIS A 5 -21.44 0.02 41.80
C HIS A 5 -21.52 1.57 41.88
N ALA A 6 -20.47 2.29 41.48
CA ALA A 6 -20.51 3.71 41.13
C ALA A 6 -19.22 4.13 40.39
N PRO A 7 -19.26 5.15 39.51
CA PRO A 7 -19.91 5.13 38.22
C PRO A 7 -18.88 5.13 37.08
N GLN A 8 -19.29 4.55 35.95
CA GLN A 8 -18.65 4.70 34.64
C GLN A 8 -18.61 6.20 34.28
N GLN A 9 -17.46 6.85 34.48
CA GLN A 9 -17.22 8.19 33.97
C GLN A 9 -16.84 8.06 32.49
N ALA A 10 -17.77 8.46 31.62
CA ALA A 10 -17.56 8.54 30.19
C ALA A 10 -16.26 9.32 29.90
N VAL A 11 -15.28 8.64 29.31
CA VAL A 11 -14.06 9.26 28.79
C VAL A 11 -14.47 10.15 27.63
N LYS A 12 -14.71 11.43 27.94
CA LYS A 12 -14.96 12.48 26.96
C LYS A 12 -13.65 12.70 26.21
N CYS A 13 -13.53 12.11 25.02
CA CYS A 13 -12.42 12.37 24.10
C CYS A 13 -12.28 13.88 23.91
N PRO A 14 -11.13 14.50 24.26
CA PRO A 14 -10.89 15.88 23.90
C PRO A 14 -10.85 15.93 22.36
N LYS A 15 -11.67 16.80 21.75
CA LYS A 15 -11.52 17.17 20.34
C LYS A 15 -10.19 17.91 20.21
N VAL A 16 -9.08 17.19 20.09
CA VAL A 16 -7.77 17.79 19.87
C VAL A 16 -7.69 18.17 18.39
N SER A 17 -7.90 19.46 18.14
CA SER A 17 -7.76 20.10 16.84
C SER A 17 -6.38 19.83 16.23
N ILE A 18 -6.38 19.50 14.93
CA ILE A 18 -5.20 19.30 14.07
C ILE A 18 -4.19 20.47 14.12
N LEU A 19 -4.61 21.64 14.62
CA LEU A 19 -3.78 22.83 14.78
C LEU A 19 -2.73 22.75 15.90
N GLN A 20 -2.84 21.81 16.84
CA GLN A 20 -1.83 21.68 17.91
C GLN A 20 -0.55 20.94 17.48
N TRP A 21 -0.52 20.40 16.24
CA TRP A 21 0.66 19.71 15.68
C TRP A 21 1.63 20.62 14.91
N ILE A 22 1.41 21.94 14.87
CA ILE A 22 2.30 22.89 14.17
C ILE A 22 3.36 23.52 15.10
N GLN A 23 3.32 23.30 16.41
CA GLN A 23 4.17 24.05 17.35
C GLN A 23 5.09 23.23 18.27
N VAL A 24 5.30 21.93 18.02
CA VAL A 24 6.35 21.17 18.74
C VAL A 24 7.33 20.56 17.74
N LYS A 25 8.57 21.07 17.82
CA LYS A 25 9.73 20.80 16.96
C LYS A 25 9.98 19.30 16.68
N PRO A 26 10.58 18.98 15.51
CA PRO A 26 10.61 17.64 14.93
C PRO A 26 11.73 16.76 15.52
N PRO A 27 11.53 15.45 15.68
CA PRO A 27 12.59 14.48 15.46
C PRO A 27 12.42 13.99 14.03
N ILE A 28 13.24 14.51 13.12
CA ILE A 28 13.92 13.76 12.06
C ILE A 28 14.56 14.82 11.17
N LYS A 29 15.83 15.08 11.46
CA LYS A 29 16.78 15.62 10.50
C LYS A 29 16.91 14.58 9.39
N TYR A 30 16.23 14.78 8.27
CA TYR A 30 16.72 14.24 7.01
C TYR A 30 16.64 15.32 5.94
N VAL A 31 17.78 15.50 5.27
CA VAL A 31 18.01 16.23 4.03
C VAL A 31 18.34 17.73 4.18
N GLN A 32 19.39 18.03 4.95
CA GLN A 32 20.46 18.87 4.40
C GLN A 32 21.56 17.92 3.92
N ALA A 33 21.59 17.63 2.62
CA ALA A 33 22.77 17.30 1.83
C ALA A 33 22.31 16.78 0.45
N ASN A 34 22.56 17.62 -0.55
CA ASN A 34 22.92 17.26 -1.92
C ASN A 34 21.86 16.58 -2.81
N ASN A 35 21.15 17.46 -3.53
CA ASN A 35 21.01 17.43 -4.99
C ASN A 35 20.22 16.26 -5.61
N ILE A 36 18.88 16.30 -5.58
CA ILE A 36 18.02 16.20 -6.79
C ILE A 36 16.70 16.97 -6.51
N LYS A 37 16.35 17.89 -7.42
CA LYS A 37 15.17 18.76 -7.42
C LYS A 37 13.81 18.00 -7.38
N ARG A 38 12.85 18.64 -6.69
CA ARG A 38 11.37 18.52 -6.69
C ARG A 38 10.71 17.52 -5.71
N LEU A 39 10.42 18.04 -4.51
CA LEU A 39 9.24 17.68 -3.71
C LEU A 39 7.99 18.34 -4.33
N PRO A 40 6.79 17.74 -4.23
CA PRO A 40 5.56 18.37 -4.74
C PRO A 40 5.27 19.64 -3.93
N HIS A 41 4.96 20.74 -4.63
CA HIS A 41 4.56 22.01 -4.02
C HIS A 41 3.33 21.79 -3.10
N GLU A 42 3.27 22.47 -1.94
CA GLU A 42 2.17 22.41 -0.96
C GLU A 42 0.74 22.17 -1.50
N PRO A 43 0.27 22.84 -2.58
CA PRO A 43 -1.06 22.58 -3.14
C PRO A 43 -1.30 21.13 -3.58
N GLN A 44 -0.26 20.42 -4.03
CA GLN A 44 -0.36 19.00 -4.40
C GLN A 44 -0.44 18.10 -3.17
N ALA A 45 0.28 18.42 -2.10
CA ALA A 45 0.21 17.65 -0.84
C ALA A 45 -1.18 17.77 -0.20
N ALA A 46 -1.76 18.97 -0.17
CA ALA A 46 -3.12 19.21 0.32
C ALA A 46 -4.18 18.48 -0.53
N ALA A 47 -4.07 18.53 -1.86
CA ALA A 47 -4.97 17.81 -2.76
C ALA A 47 -4.87 16.28 -2.60
N VAL A 48 -3.67 15.76 -2.37
CA VAL A 48 -3.45 14.34 -2.09
C VAL A 48 -4.08 13.93 -0.76
N ALA A 49 -3.91 14.74 0.29
CA ALA A 49 -4.51 14.49 1.60
C ALA A 49 -6.05 14.48 1.54
N ALA A 50 -6.65 15.39 0.77
CA ALA A 50 -8.11 15.42 0.56
C ALA A 50 -8.65 14.14 -0.12
N ARG A 51 -7.82 13.45 -0.91
CA ARG A 51 -8.19 12.20 -1.61
C ARG A 51 -8.06 10.95 -0.74
N VAL A 52 -7.59 11.08 0.50
CA VAL A 52 -7.41 9.94 1.41
C VAL A 52 -8.12 10.18 2.71
N HIS A 53 -9.11 9.35 2.98
CA HIS A 53 -9.63 9.22 4.33
C HIS A 53 -8.72 8.27 5.12
N LEU A 54 -7.67 8.82 5.73
CA LEU A 54 -6.78 8.04 6.59
C LEU A 54 -7.54 7.66 7.87
N ARG A 55 -8.00 6.40 7.94
CA ARG A 55 -8.62 5.86 9.17
C ARG A 55 -7.67 5.87 10.37
N SER A 56 -6.37 5.74 10.12
CA SER A 56 -5.33 5.77 11.15
C SER A 56 -3.98 6.14 10.56
N THR A 57 -3.27 7.06 11.22
CA THR A 57 -1.87 7.37 10.90
C THR A 57 -0.96 6.16 11.14
N LYS A 58 -1.24 5.33 12.14
CA LYS A 58 -0.47 4.10 12.43
C LYS A 58 -0.47 3.13 11.24
N ASN A 59 -1.62 2.96 10.58
CA ASN A 59 -1.72 2.11 9.38
C ASN A 59 -0.85 2.66 8.24
N ALA A 60 -0.90 3.97 7.99
CA ALA A 60 -0.09 4.59 6.94
C ALA A 60 1.42 4.36 7.18
N HIS A 61 1.89 4.50 8.43
CA HIS A 61 3.29 4.20 8.78
C HIS A 61 3.65 2.73 8.54
N ALA A 62 2.76 1.80 8.90
CA ALA A 62 2.95 0.37 8.65
C ALA A 62 3.04 0.06 7.15
N VAL A 63 2.13 0.63 6.33
CA VAL A 63 2.18 0.51 4.86
C VAL A 63 3.50 1.01 4.29
N LEU A 64 3.97 2.18 4.74
CA LEU A 64 5.24 2.75 4.29
C LEU A 64 6.44 1.88 4.69
N ALA A 65 6.42 1.30 5.89
CA ALA A 65 7.46 0.37 6.35
C ALA A 65 7.50 -0.90 5.50
N VAL A 66 6.33 -1.48 5.19
CA VAL A 66 6.21 -2.63 4.28
C VAL A 66 6.74 -2.30 2.89
N LEU A 67 6.35 -1.17 2.29
CA LEU A 67 6.88 -0.80 0.97
C LEU A 67 8.41 -0.68 0.99
N ARG A 68 9.00 -0.12 2.06
CA ARG A 68 10.46 -0.05 2.19
C ARG A 68 11.12 -1.41 2.35
N SER A 69 10.50 -2.36 3.07
CA SER A 69 11.07 -3.70 3.25
C SER A 69 11.10 -4.51 1.94
N PHE A 70 10.24 -4.16 0.98
CA PHE A 70 10.26 -4.70 -0.39
C PHE A 70 11.18 -3.93 -1.34
N GLY A 71 12.00 -3.01 -0.84
CA GLY A 71 13.00 -2.29 -1.64
C GLY A 71 12.48 -1.05 -2.38
N PHE A 72 11.26 -0.58 -2.10
CA PHE A 72 10.77 0.65 -2.72
C PHE A 72 11.57 1.86 -2.22
N LYS A 73 12.20 2.58 -3.16
CA LYS A 73 12.93 3.81 -2.86
C LYS A 73 11.98 4.92 -2.40
N PRO A 74 12.40 5.84 -1.51
CA PRO A 74 11.55 6.93 -1.02
C PRO A 74 10.88 7.76 -2.12
N ALA A 75 11.60 8.07 -3.20
CA ALA A 75 11.04 8.79 -4.35
C ALA A 75 9.93 8.02 -5.07
N SER A 76 10.10 6.70 -5.21
CA SER A 76 9.10 5.82 -5.81
C SER A 76 7.85 5.70 -4.94
N ILE A 77 8.02 5.63 -3.62
CA ILE A 77 6.91 5.64 -2.65
C ILE A 77 6.16 6.97 -2.72
N ALA A 78 6.88 8.10 -2.73
CA ALA A 78 6.25 9.42 -2.86
C ALA A 78 5.42 9.51 -4.16
N ARG A 79 5.96 9.05 -5.29
CA ARG A 79 5.22 8.98 -6.55
C ARG A 79 3.98 8.08 -6.45
N LEU A 80 4.12 6.89 -5.87
CA LEU A 80 3.02 5.94 -5.66
C LEU A 80 1.89 6.57 -4.83
N VAL A 81 2.24 7.21 -3.72
CA VAL A 81 1.27 7.90 -2.85
C VAL A 81 0.61 9.05 -3.60
N THR A 82 1.36 9.91 -4.28
CA THR A 82 0.76 11.03 -5.05
C THR A 82 -0.20 10.53 -6.13
N THR A 83 0.13 9.46 -6.85
CA THR A 83 -0.74 8.88 -7.88
C THR A 83 -1.93 8.15 -7.29
N ARG A 84 -1.72 7.39 -6.20
CA ARG A 84 -2.75 6.55 -5.59
C ARG A 84 -2.68 6.62 -4.07
N PRO A 85 -3.27 7.65 -3.47
CA PRO A 85 -3.03 7.91 -2.06
C PRO A 85 -3.85 6.96 -1.16
N SER A 86 -4.88 6.30 -1.72
CA SER A 86 -5.62 5.19 -1.08
C SER A 86 -4.73 4.01 -0.68
N VAL A 87 -3.53 3.87 -1.25
CA VAL A 87 -2.57 2.82 -0.86
C VAL A 87 -2.24 2.87 0.64
N LEU A 88 -2.20 4.08 1.23
CA LEU A 88 -1.91 4.30 2.65
C LEU A 88 -3.01 3.80 3.59
N SER A 89 -4.22 3.62 3.05
CA SER A 89 -5.37 3.06 3.78
C SER A 89 -5.50 1.54 3.62
N SER A 90 -4.64 0.90 2.82
CA SER A 90 -4.66 -0.54 2.64
C SER A 90 -4.23 -1.27 3.91
N THR A 91 -4.97 -2.32 4.27
CA THR A 91 -4.67 -3.20 5.41
C THR A 91 -4.01 -4.51 4.99
N ASN A 92 -4.08 -4.86 3.70
CA ASN A 92 -3.62 -6.14 3.18
C ASN A 92 -2.47 -6.02 2.17
N ILE A 93 -1.83 -4.84 2.07
CA ILE A 93 -0.73 -4.63 1.13
C ILE A 93 0.43 -5.60 1.35
N GLY A 94 0.76 -5.91 2.60
CA GLY A 94 1.81 -6.89 2.93
C GLY A 94 1.49 -8.26 2.35
N ALA A 95 0.26 -8.74 2.54
CA ALA A 95 -0.17 -10.03 2.00
C ALA A 95 -0.14 -10.07 0.46
N LYS A 96 -0.47 -8.96 -0.22
CA LYS A 96 -0.40 -8.89 -1.69
C LYS A 96 1.04 -8.91 -2.20
N LEU A 97 1.95 -8.18 -1.54
CA LEU A 97 3.36 -8.18 -1.92
C LEU A 97 4.02 -9.52 -1.63
N ASP A 98 3.67 -10.16 -0.50
CA ASP A 98 4.15 -11.50 -0.15
C ASP A 98 3.65 -12.56 -1.14
N PHE A 99 2.41 -12.45 -1.61
CA PHE A 99 1.89 -13.27 -2.72
C PHE A 99 2.76 -13.15 -3.98
N TYR A 100 3.08 -11.93 -4.42
CA TYR A 100 3.91 -11.75 -5.61
C TYR A 100 5.31 -12.33 -5.43
N ARG A 101 5.83 -12.31 -4.22
CA ARG A 101 7.16 -12.84 -3.90
C ARG A 101 7.18 -14.35 -3.80
N ARG A 102 6.25 -14.93 -3.03
CA ARG A 102 6.27 -16.35 -2.63
C ARG A 102 5.46 -17.24 -3.54
N GLU A 103 4.28 -16.80 -3.95
CA GLU A 103 3.39 -17.61 -4.78
C GLU A 103 3.72 -17.42 -6.25
N LEU A 104 3.91 -16.17 -6.70
CA LEU A 104 4.25 -15.89 -8.09
C LEU A 104 5.76 -16.00 -8.39
N GLY A 105 6.63 -15.91 -7.38
CA GLY A 105 8.08 -16.06 -7.55
C GLY A 105 8.80 -14.83 -8.12
N LEU A 106 8.21 -13.63 -8.02
CA LEU A 106 8.86 -12.40 -8.46
C LEU A 106 9.93 -11.94 -7.46
N SER A 107 11.03 -11.41 -7.97
CA SER A 107 12.01 -10.69 -7.14
C SER A 107 11.45 -9.34 -6.66
N ASP A 108 11.99 -8.83 -5.56
CA ASP A 108 11.61 -7.51 -5.01
C ASP A 108 11.73 -6.38 -6.04
N THR A 109 12.74 -6.47 -6.91
CA THR A 109 12.96 -5.51 -8.00
C THR A 109 11.85 -5.58 -9.06
N GLU A 110 11.41 -6.78 -9.42
CA GLU A 110 10.31 -6.98 -10.36
C GLU A 110 8.98 -6.53 -9.75
N ILE A 111 8.73 -6.85 -8.49
CA ILE A 111 7.56 -6.37 -7.73
C ILE A 111 7.52 -4.84 -7.73
N CYS A 112 8.63 -4.19 -7.39
CA CYS A 112 8.76 -2.74 -7.45
C CYS A 112 8.44 -2.20 -8.85
N ARG A 113 9.03 -2.80 -9.90
CA ARG A 113 8.82 -2.37 -11.28
C ARG A 113 7.35 -2.47 -11.67
N VAL A 114 6.71 -3.61 -11.43
CA VAL A 114 5.30 -3.83 -11.76
C VAL A 114 4.41 -2.83 -11.04
N VAL A 115 4.54 -2.72 -9.71
CA VAL A 115 3.68 -1.86 -8.90
C VAL A 115 3.81 -0.41 -9.32
N LEU A 116 5.02 0.04 -9.68
CA LEU A 116 5.25 1.40 -10.14
C LEU A 116 4.76 1.65 -11.57
N SER A 117 4.78 0.66 -12.45
CA SER A 117 4.27 0.77 -13.83
C SER A 117 2.76 0.90 -13.90
N SER A 118 2.01 0.32 -12.95
CA SER A 118 0.55 0.42 -12.90
C SER A 118 0.03 0.18 -11.49
N PRO A 119 0.02 1.20 -10.61
CA PRO A 119 -0.24 0.99 -9.19
C PRO A 119 -1.67 0.57 -8.83
N HIS A 120 -2.66 0.82 -9.71
CA HIS A 120 -4.05 0.47 -9.41
C HIS A 120 -4.29 -1.04 -9.41
N ARG A 121 -3.82 -1.77 -10.43
CA ARG A 121 -4.20 -3.18 -10.61
C ARG A 121 -3.64 -4.14 -9.56
N PRO A 122 -2.32 -4.19 -9.32
CA PRO A 122 -1.75 -5.18 -8.43
C PRO A 122 -2.12 -4.93 -6.98
N LEU A 123 -2.30 -3.66 -6.59
CA LEU A 123 -2.61 -3.30 -5.21
C LEU A 123 -4.11 -3.32 -4.89
N GLU A 124 -5.01 -3.29 -5.88
CA GLU A 124 -6.47 -3.33 -5.67
C GLU A 124 -7.08 -4.71 -5.90
N ALA A 125 -6.45 -5.57 -6.70
CA ALA A 125 -6.93 -6.92 -6.93
C ALA A 125 -7.14 -7.69 -5.60
N SER A 126 -8.26 -8.42 -5.51
CA SER A 126 -8.53 -9.29 -4.37
C SER A 126 -7.55 -10.45 -4.37
N LEU A 127 -6.96 -10.75 -3.21
CA LEU A 127 -6.00 -11.84 -3.08
C LEU A 127 -6.69 -13.19 -3.36
N GLU A 128 -7.77 -13.49 -2.64
CA GLU A 128 -8.54 -14.72 -2.80
C GLU A 128 -9.43 -14.71 -4.04
N GLY A 129 -10.03 -13.57 -4.36
CA GLY A 129 -11.03 -13.49 -5.42
C GLY A 129 -10.46 -13.29 -6.82
N ARG A 130 -9.15 -13.04 -6.94
CA ARG A 130 -8.54 -12.70 -8.24
C ARG A 130 -7.11 -13.20 -8.40
N LEU A 131 -6.21 -12.80 -7.51
CA LEU A 131 -4.78 -13.10 -7.69
C LEU A 131 -4.49 -14.60 -7.65
N ARG A 132 -4.96 -15.30 -6.62
CA ARG A 132 -4.76 -16.75 -6.48
C ARG A 132 -5.48 -17.59 -7.55
N PRO A 133 -6.76 -17.36 -7.86
CA PRO A 133 -7.44 -18.09 -8.94
C PRO A 133 -6.74 -17.93 -10.28
N ASN A 134 -6.37 -16.71 -10.66
CA ASN A 134 -5.67 -16.47 -11.93
C ASN A 134 -4.28 -17.09 -11.94
N HIS A 135 -3.57 -17.06 -10.81
CA HIS A 135 -2.28 -17.72 -10.70
C HIS A 135 -2.38 -19.23 -10.94
N ARG A 136 -3.38 -19.89 -10.32
CA ARG A 136 -3.66 -21.32 -10.55
C ARG A 136 -3.96 -21.60 -12.01
N LEU A 137 -4.86 -20.81 -12.62
CA LEU A 137 -5.22 -20.94 -14.03
C LEU A 137 -3.99 -20.80 -14.95
N LEU A 138 -3.16 -19.77 -14.72
CA LEU A 138 -1.96 -19.55 -15.52
C LEU A 138 -0.96 -20.70 -15.38
N ARG A 139 -0.81 -21.24 -14.17
CA ARG A 139 0.05 -22.40 -13.92
C ARG A 139 -0.46 -23.64 -14.67
N ASP A 140 -1.76 -23.88 -14.63
CA ASP A 140 -2.37 -25.02 -15.32
C ASP A 140 -2.26 -24.89 -16.86
N LEU A 141 -2.34 -23.67 -17.40
CA LEU A 141 -2.20 -23.39 -18.84
C LEU A 141 -0.76 -23.38 -19.34
N LEU A 142 0.18 -22.86 -18.55
CA LEU A 142 1.56 -22.60 -18.98
C LEU A 142 2.56 -23.67 -18.49
N GLY A 143 2.10 -24.57 -17.61
CA GLY A 143 2.80 -25.77 -17.14
C GLY A 143 3.97 -25.53 -16.19
N THR A 144 4.64 -24.36 -16.24
CA THR A 144 5.82 -24.07 -15.40
C THR A 144 5.76 -22.67 -14.79
N ASP A 145 6.27 -22.53 -13.56
CA ASP A 145 6.31 -21.23 -12.86
C ASP A 145 7.11 -20.18 -13.63
N LYS A 146 8.19 -20.59 -14.31
CA LYS A 146 8.99 -19.71 -15.16
C LYS A 146 8.16 -19.10 -16.31
N ASN A 147 7.30 -19.88 -16.94
CA ASN A 147 6.42 -19.38 -18.00
C ASN A 147 5.37 -18.43 -17.42
N VAL A 148 4.80 -18.75 -16.25
CA VAL A 148 3.86 -17.88 -15.55
C VAL A 148 4.49 -16.54 -15.20
N ILE A 149 5.68 -16.54 -14.59
CA ILE A 149 6.44 -15.34 -14.25
C ILE A 149 6.68 -14.49 -15.50
N THR A 150 7.18 -15.12 -16.57
CA THR A 150 7.48 -14.44 -17.83
C THR A 150 6.23 -13.78 -18.42
N ALA A 151 5.11 -14.51 -18.46
CA ALA A 151 3.83 -14.01 -18.95
C ALA A 151 3.30 -12.86 -18.09
N VAL A 152 3.43 -12.95 -16.76
CA VAL A 152 2.93 -11.93 -15.84
C VAL A 152 3.82 -10.67 -15.84
N ILE A 153 5.13 -10.80 -16.00
CA ILE A 153 6.03 -9.65 -16.21
C ILE A 153 5.69 -8.95 -17.52
N GLN A 154 5.46 -9.72 -18.60
CA GLN A 154 5.07 -9.18 -19.90
C GLN A 154 3.69 -8.51 -19.84
N SER A 155 2.75 -9.08 -19.09
CA SER A 155 1.40 -8.57 -18.95
C SER A 155 0.82 -8.86 -17.57
N MET A 156 1.00 -7.91 -16.65
CA MET A 156 0.43 -7.95 -15.30
C MET A 156 -1.12 -8.01 -15.30
N ARG A 157 -1.77 -7.70 -16.43
CA ARG A 157 -3.23 -7.85 -16.57
C ARG A 157 -3.68 -9.29 -16.42
N LEU A 158 -2.85 -10.27 -16.77
CA LEU A 158 -3.21 -11.69 -16.69
C LEU A 158 -3.58 -12.13 -15.26
N ILE A 159 -2.88 -11.61 -14.26
CA ILE A 159 -3.13 -11.97 -12.85
C ILE A 159 -4.08 -11.00 -12.14
N THR A 160 -4.30 -9.81 -12.70
CA THR A 160 -5.08 -8.73 -12.04
C THR A 160 -6.45 -8.46 -12.65
N HIS A 161 -6.77 -9.04 -13.81
CA HIS A 161 -8.06 -8.88 -14.48
C HIS A 161 -8.94 -10.11 -14.25
N TRP A 162 -10.24 -9.90 -14.01
CA TRP A 162 -11.22 -10.99 -14.04
C TRP A 162 -11.44 -11.38 -15.50
N TYR A 163 -11.32 -12.67 -15.84
CA TYR A 163 -12.04 -13.22 -16.99
C TYR A 163 -13.40 -13.65 -16.44
N ASN A 164 -14.46 -12.98 -16.89
CA ASN A 164 -15.84 -13.38 -16.60
C ASN A 164 -16.13 -14.63 -17.46
N MET A 165 -15.57 -15.78 -17.08
CA MET A 165 -16.05 -17.07 -17.55
C MET A 165 -17.03 -17.58 -16.51
N SER A 166 -18.26 -17.06 -16.59
CA SER A 166 -19.42 -17.75 -16.07
C SER A 166 -19.56 -19.05 -16.88
N PHE A 167 -19.35 -20.19 -16.23
CA PHE A 167 -19.91 -21.47 -16.67
C PHE A 167 -21.16 -21.75 -15.83
#